data_AF-A0A8J7S1Q5-F1
#
_entry.id   AF-A0A8J7S1Q5-F1
#
_cell.length_a   1.000
_cell.length_b   1.000
_cell.length_c   1.000
_cell.angle_alpha   90.00
_cell.angle_beta   90.00
_cell.angle_gamma   90.00
#
_symmetry.space_group_name_H-M   'P 1'
#
loop_
_entity.id
_entity.type
_entity.pdbx_description
1 polymer ?
#
loop_
_entity_poly.entity_id
_entity_poly.type
_entity_poly.pdbx_seq_one_letter_code
_entity_poly.pdbx_strand_id
1 'polypeptide(L)'
;MDILGFGIQSLGIVSLIILFVFSTILTLAIFLGYVLMKRGIILLPRVSLYILNNYYPILLKFFLWIGTEYSFYNVAIDFYNKYYREKFLKSKRKVLILPHCLRDLECPAKLGKDGIKCVHCKKCPLGDLIKAGEECGYIATYIVPGSTFMKRLLRECKPDGIFAVACHIDLFMGMNGVSKLGIPVQGVLLLKDGCVCTMVDKEEVIRKLKESCNKENS
;
A
#
# COMPACT_ATOMS: atom_id res chain seq x y z
N MET A 1 -57.32 -33.63 11.81
CA MET A 1 -56.00 -33.45 12.45
C MET A 1 -54.95 -33.17 11.38
N ASP A 2 -55.33 -32.45 10.32
CA ASP A 2 -54.62 -32.49 9.03
C ASP A 2 -54.13 -31.10 8.60
N ILE A 3 -54.70 -30.03 9.18
CA ILE A 3 -54.31 -28.64 8.89
C ILE A 3 -52.97 -28.29 9.56
N LEU A 4 -52.70 -28.81 10.76
CA LEU A 4 -51.43 -28.62 11.48
C LEU A 4 -50.27 -29.37 10.80
N GLY A 5 -50.51 -30.56 10.26
CA GLY A 5 -49.51 -31.35 9.52
C GLY A 5 -49.12 -30.71 8.19
N PHE A 6 -50.11 -30.17 7.45
CA PHE A 6 -49.88 -29.42 6.21
C PHE A 6 -49.07 -28.14 6.45
N GLY A 7 -49.36 -27.44 7.56
CA GLY A 7 -48.61 -26.24 7.97
C GLY A 7 -47.14 -26.52 8.22
N ILE A 8 -46.82 -27.58 8.98
CA ILE A 8 -45.43 -27.95 9.31
C ILE A 8 -44.66 -28.42 8.05
N GLN A 9 -45.30 -29.18 7.17
CA GLN A 9 -44.69 -29.63 5.91
C GLN A 9 -44.39 -28.46 4.96
N SER A 10 -45.32 -27.50 4.83
CA SER A 10 -45.12 -26.32 3.99
C SER A 10 -43.99 -25.40 4.49
N LEU A 11 -43.88 -25.22 5.82
CA LEU A 11 -42.79 -24.44 6.43
C LEU A 11 -41.41 -25.06 6.19
N GLY A 12 -41.31 -26.40 6.24
CA GLY A 12 -40.06 -27.12 5.96
C GLY A 12 -39.59 -26.93 4.51
N ILE A 13 -40.52 -26.97 3.55
CA ILE A 13 -40.21 -26.75 2.12
C ILE A 13 -39.75 -25.32 1.88
N VAL A 14 -40.44 -24.33 2.45
CA VAL A 14 -40.05 -22.91 2.31
C VAL A 14 -38.65 -22.68 2.89
N SER A 15 -38.34 -23.25 4.06
CA SER A 15 -37.01 -23.15 4.67
C SER A 15 -35.92 -23.78 3.80
N LEU A 16 -36.17 -24.96 3.20
CA LEU A 16 -35.22 -25.62 2.29
C LEU A 16 -34.97 -24.78 1.03
N ILE A 17 -36.02 -24.18 0.46
CA ILE A 17 -35.90 -23.30 -0.71
C ILE A 17 -35.05 -22.07 -0.36
N ILE A 18 -35.28 -21.44 0.80
CA ILE A 18 -34.49 -20.28 1.25
C ILE A 18 -33.01 -20.65 1.39
N LEU A 19 -32.70 -21.79 2.02
CA LEU A 19 -31.32 -22.25 2.17
C LEU A 19 -30.65 -22.54 0.82
N PHE A 20 -31.37 -23.16 -0.11
CA PHE A 20 -30.86 -23.43 -1.45
C PHE A 20 -30.60 -22.15 -2.25
N VAL A 21 -31.54 -21.19 -2.22
CA VAL A 21 -31.37 -19.88 -2.86
C VAL A 21 -30.19 -19.12 -2.23
N PHE A 22 -30.07 -19.13 -0.90
CA PHE A 22 -28.94 -18.51 -0.22
C PHE A 22 -27.60 -19.14 -0.62
N SER A 23 -27.54 -20.48 -0.67
CA SER A 23 -26.35 -21.23 -1.08
C SER A 23 -25.95 -20.94 -2.53
N THR A 24 -26.92 -20.86 -3.45
CA THR A 24 -26.66 -20.54 -4.86
C THR A 24 -26.18 -19.10 -5.04
N ILE A 25 -26.75 -18.13 -4.29
CA ILE A 25 -26.26 -16.74 -4.27
C ILE A 25 -24.83 -16.68 -3.72
N LEU A 26 -24.55 -17.39 -2.62
CA LEU A 26 -23.22 -17.40 -1.99
C LEU A 26 -22.16 -17.98 -2.93
N THR A 27 -22.46 -19.12 -3.58
CA THR A 27 -21.54 -19.74 -4.54
C THR A 27 -21.33 -18.86 -5.76
N LEU A 28 -22.37 -18.21 -6.29
CA LEU A 28 -22.22 -17.26 -7.39
C LEU A 28 -21.37 -16.04 -6.99
N ALA A 29 -21.54 -15.53 -5.77
CA ALA A 29 -20.74 -14.42 -5.25
C ALA A 29 -19.26 -14.80 -5.08
N ILE A 30 -18.98 -16.00 -4.56
CA ILE A 30 -17.62 -16.54 -4.44
C ILE A 30 -17.01 -16.75 -5.83
N PHE A 31 -17.75 -17.34 -6.76
CA PHE A 31 -17.29 -17.58 -8.13
C PHE A 31 -16.99 -16.27 -8.87
N LEU A 32 -17.90 -15.29 -8.78
CA LEU A 32 -17.71 -13.97 -9.34
C LEU A 32 -16.50 -13.28 -8.69
N GLY A 33 -16.37 -13.35 -7.35
CA GLY A 33 -15.21 -12.86 -6.61
C GLY A 33 -13.90 -13.50 -7.08
N TYR A 34 -13.88 -14.81 -7.30
CA TYR A 34 -12.72 -15.55 -7.82
C TYR A 34 -12.34 -15.10 -9.25
N VAL A 35 -13.33 -14.99 -10.15
CA VAL A 35 -13.11 -14.51 -11.53
C VAL A 35 -12.60 -13.07 -11.54
N LEU A 36 -13.18 -12.20 -10.71
CA LEU A 36 -12.75 -10.80 -10.58
C LEU A 36 -11.33 -10.68 -10.02
N MET A 37 -10.99 -11.48 -9.00
CA MET A 37 -9.63 -11.59 -8.47
C MET A 37 -8.65 -12.04 -9.56
N LYS A 38 -8.99 -13.08 -10.33
CA LYS A 38 -8.14 -13.58 -11.43
C LYS A 38 -7.96 -12.55 -12.54
N ARG A 39 -8.96 -11.72 -12.80
CA ARG A 39 -8.85 -10.58 -13.74
C ARG A 39 -8.19 -9.34 -13.14
N GLY A 40 -7.88 -9.36 -11.84
CA GLY A 40 -7.32 -8.22 -11.14
C GLY A 40 -8.26 -7.00 -11.13
N ILE A 41 -9.57 -7.20 -11.25
CA ILE A 41 -10.53 -6.09 -11.25
C ILE A 41 -10.98 -5.87 -9.81
N ILE A 42 -10.69 -4.69 -9.26
CA ILE A 42 -11.22 -4.27 -7.97
C ILE A 42 -12.67 -3.84 -8.21
N LEU A 43 -13.64 -4.61 -7.73
CA LEU A 43 -15.07 -4.41 -8.04
C LEU A 43 -15.57 -3.01 -7.63
N LEU A 44 -15.15 -2.53 -6.46
CA LEU A 44 -15.57 -1.25 -5.88
C LEU A 44 -14.35 -0.51 -5.26
N PRO A 45 -13.44 0.05 -6.09
CA PRO A 45 -12.14 0.51 -5.62
C PRO A 45 -12.25 1.67 -4.62
N ARG A 46 -13.27 2.53 -4.75
CA ARG A 46 -13.52 3.62 -3.79
C ARG A 46 -14.02 3.11 -2.44
N VAL A 47 -14.87 2.09 -2.43
CA VAL A 47 -15.39 1.49 -1.19
C VAL A 47 -14.27 0.76 -0.48
N SER A 48 -13.49 -0.05 -1.20
CA SER A 48 -12.31 -0.74 -0.64
C SER A 48 -11.31 0.25 -0.05
N LEU A 49 -11.02 1.36 -0.75
CA LEU A 49 -10.14 2.41 -0.23
C LEU A 49 -10.72 3.05 1.05
N TYR A 50 -12.01 3.37 1.06
CA TYR A 50 -12.67 3.95 2.23
C TYR A 50 -12.62 3.02 3.44
N ILE A 51 -12.87 1.71 3.22
CA ILE A 51 -12.80 0.69 4.26
C ILE A 51 -11.37 0.57 4.80
N LEU A 52 -10.38 0.44 3.91
CA LEU A 52 -8.98 0.33 4.32
C LEU A 52 -8.49 1.60 5.03
N ASN A 53 -8.94 2.78 4.61
CA ASN A 53 -8.55 4.03 5.24
C ASN A 53 -9.10 4.17 6.67
N ASN A 54 -10.36 3.81 6.89
CA ASN A 54 -11.06 4.13 8.15
C ASN A 54 -11.19 2.94 9.10
N TYR A 55 -11.17 1.71 8.59
CA TYR A 55 -11.50 0.50 9.36
C TYR A 55 -10.39 -0.55 9.35
N TYR A 56 -9.17 -0.22 8.94
CA TYR A 56 -8.06 -1.20 8.94
C TYR A 56 -7.81 -1.89 10.30
N PRO A 57 -7.98 -1.27 11.49
CA PRO A 57 -7.72 -1.99 12.74
C PRO A 57 -8.68 -3.16 12.94
N ILE A 58 -9.91 -3.00 12.47
CA ILE A 58 -10.95 -4.04 12.50
C ILE A 58 -10.60 -5.11 11.46
N LEU A 59 -10.25 -4.70 10.24
CA LEU A 59 -9.84 -5.62 9.18
C LEU A 59 -8.63 -6.46 9.57
N LEU A 60 -7.62 -5.86 10.19
CA LEU A 60 -6.42 -6.53 10.65
C LEU A 60 -6.76 -7.63 11.68
N LYS A 61 -7.62 -7.32 12.67
CA LYS A 61 -8.08 -8.31 13.66
C LYS A 61 -8.78 -9.50 13.01
N PHE A 62 -9.64 -9.26 12.02
CA PHE A 62 -10.30 -10.34 11.29
C PHE A 62 -9.33 -11.13 10.41
N PHE A 63 -8.40 -10.43 9.74
CA PHE A 63 -7.42 -11.07 8.87
C PHE A 63 -6.46 -11.98 9.65
N LEU A 64 -6.11 -11.57 10.87
CA LEU A 64 -5.30 -12.37 11.81
C LEU A 64 -5.94 -13.70 12.20
N TRP A 65 -7.23 -13.88 11.97
CA TRP A 65 -7.89 -15.17 12.20
C TRP A 65 -7.55 -16.21 11.12
N ILE A 66 -7.09 -15.77 9.95
CA ILE A 66 -6.84 -16.60 8.76
C ILE A 66 -5.37 -16.51 8.29
N GLY A 67 -4.63 -15.47 8.70
CA GLY A 67 -3.26 -15.23 8.26
C GLY A 67 -2.42 -14.42 9.24
N THR A 68 -1.35 -13.80 8.74
CA THR A 68 -0.38 -13.04 9.54
C THR A 68 -0.51 -11.54 9.31
N GLU A 69 0.03 -10.73 10.24
CA GLU A 69 0.09 -9.27 10.08
C GLU A 69 0.81 -8.87 8.79
N TYR A 70 1.94 -9.50 8.50
CA TYR A 70 2.73 -9.23 7.29
C TYR A 70 1.92 -9.48 6.01
N SER A 71 1.16 -10.58 5.98
CA SER A 71 0.30 -10.89 4.83
C SER A 71 -0.81 -9.85 4.64
N PHE A 72 -1.39 -9.33 5.72
CA PHE A 72 -2.36 -8.23 5.64
C PHE A 72 -1.73 -6.98 5.03
N TYR A 73 -0.57 -6.55 5.55
CA TYR A 73 0.10 -5.34 5.08
C TYR A 73 0.52 -5.47 3.61
N ASN A 74 0.99 -6.64 3.17
CA ASN A 74 1.32 -6.91 1.77
C ASN A 74 0.12 -6.69 0.85
N VAL A 75 -1.01 -7.31 1.17
CA VAL A 75 -2.25 -7.16 0.39
C VAL A 75 -2.72 -5.70 0.37
N ALA A 76 -2.63 -5.02 1.51
CA ALA A 76 -3.03 -3.61 1.62
C ALA A 76 -2.12 -2.68 0.80
N ILE A 77 -0.81 -2.90 0.83
CA ILE A 77 0.19 -2.12 0.07
C ILE A 77 0.01 -2.36 -1.43
N ASP A 78 -0.18 -3.60 -1.85
CA ASP A 78 -0.47 -3.94 -3.25
C ASP A 78 -1.78 -3.29 -3.73
N PHE A 79 -2.79 -3.26 -2.86
CA PHE A 79 -4.03 -2.55 -3.13
C PHE A 79 -3.79 -1.05 -3.37
N TYR A 80 -3.06 -0.36 -2.49
CA TYR A 80 -2.77 1.07 -2.68
C TYR A 80 -1.93 1.31 -3.94
N ASN A 81 -0.90 0.49 -4.18
CA ASN A 81 -0.06 0.56 -5.38
C ASN A 81 -0.92 0.48 -6.63
N LYS A 82 -1.80 -0.52 -6.71
CA LYS A 82 -2.71 -0.71 -7.84
C LYS A 82 -3.75 0.40 -7.97
N TYR A 83 -4.34 0.82 -6.86
CA TYR A 83 -5.38 1.85 -6.84
C TYR A 83 -4.84 3.21 -7.31
N TYR A 84 -3.63 3.57 -6.88
CA TYR A 84 -3.04 4.89 -7.16
C TYR A 84 -2.16 4.93 -8.41
N ARG A 85 -1.81 3.81 -9.03
CA ARG A 85 -0.86 3.73 -10.16
C ARG A 85 -1.11 4.82 -11.22
N GLU A 86 -2.30 4.87 -11.79
CA GLU A 86 -2.64 5.82 -12.86
C GLU A 86 -2.62 7.28 -12.41
N LYS A 87 -3.06 7.55 -11.18
CA LYS A 87 -3.04 8.91 -10.63
C LYS A 87 -1.61 9.37 -10.34
N PHE A 88 -0.78 8.46 -9.81
CA PHE A 88 0.61 8.71 -9.50
C PHE A 88 1.45 8.95 -10.76
N LEU A 89 1.22 8.20 -11.84
CA LEU A 89 1.92 8.43 -13.11
C LEU A 89 1.64 9.84 -13.67
N LYS A 90 0.45 10.40 -13.41
CA LYS A 90 0.03 11.75 -13.82
C LYS A 90 0.51 12.87 -12.89
N SER A 91 0.99 12.53 -11.70
CA SER A 91 1.56 13.49 -10.73
C SER A 91 2.81 14.15 -11.30
N LYS A 92 3.01 15.44 -11.05
CA LYS A 92 4.16 16.23 -11.54
C LYS A 92 5.16 16.54 -10.44
N ARG A 93 4.67 16.88 -9.25
CA ARG A 93 5.44 17.19 -8.02
C ARG A 93 5.63 15.93 -7.18
N LYS A 94 6.35 14.96 -7.74
CA LYS A 94 6.64 13.68 -7.08
C LYS A 94 7.78 13.81 -6.08
N VAL A 95 7.60 13.24 -4.89
CA VAL A 95 8.64 13.17 -3.85
C VAL A 95 9.02 11.72 -3.57
N LEU A 96 10.32 11.46 -3.45
CA LEU A 96 10.86 10.16 -3.08
C LEU A 96 11.18 10.14 -1.58
N ILE A 97 10.71 9.11 -0.89
CA ILE A 97 10.89 8.93 0.55
C ILE A 97 11.60 7.61 0.79
N LEU A 98 12.78 7.71 1.41
CA LEU A 98 13.64 6.57 1.70
C LEU A 98 13.79 6.40 3.21
N PRO A 99 13.92 5.16 3.71
CA PRO A 99 14.03 4.91 5.13
C PRO A 99 15.48 5.02 5.57
N HIS A 100 15.70 5.63 6.74
CA HIS A 100 17.05 5.76 7.30
C HIS A 100 17.72 4.42 7.67
N CYS A 101 16.94 3.36 7.88
CA CYS A 101 17.44 2.03 8.24
C CYS A 101 18.16 1.29 7.10
N LEU A 102 18.13 1.82 5.86
CA LEU A 102 18.98 1.35 4.75
C LEU A 102 20.42 1.84 4.87
N ARG A 103 20.70 2.79 5.78
CA ARG A 103 22.06 3.29 5.98
C ARG A 103 22.93 2.19 6.54
N ASP A 104 24.15 2.16 6.02
CA ASP A 104 25.24 1.41 6.63
C ASP A 104 25.63 2.03 7.98
N LEU A 105 26.10 1.20 8.92
CA LEU A 105 26.53 1.62 10.25
C LEU A 105 27.67 2.64 10.20
N GLU A 106 28.53 2.55 9.20
CA GLU A 106 29.65 3.46 9.01
C GLU A 106 29.32 4.63 8.08
N CYS A 107 28.03 4.86 7.80
CA CYS A 107 27.59 5.98 6.97
C CYS A 107 27.82 7.32 7.71
N PRO A 108 28.66 8.24 7.17
CA PRO A 108 29.04 9.47 7.84
C PRO A 108 27.93 10.55 7.85
N ALA A 109 26.80 10.30 7.19
CA ALA A 109 25.69 11.25 7.11
C ALA A 109 25.11 11.54 8.50
N LYS A 110 24.97 12.82 8.86
CA LYS A 110 24.41 13.22 10.15
C LYS A 110 22.93 13.55 10.04
N LEU A 111 22.19 13.32 11.11
CA LEU A 111 20.81 13.79 11.23
C LEU A 111 20.82 15.31 11.44
N GLY A 112 20.27 16.06 10.49
CA GLY A 112 20.07 17.50 10.59
C GLY A 112 18.63 17.86 10.97
N LYS A 113 18.37 19.16 11.09
CA LYS A 113 17.00 19.69 11.31
C LYS A 113 16.04 19.30 10.18
N ASP A 114 16.57 19.11 8.97
CA ASP A 114 15.84 18.77 7.74
C ASP A 114 15.92 17.29 7.37
N GLY A 115 16.23 16.42 8.36
CA GLY A 115 16.41 14.99 8.13
C GLY A 115 17.85 14.65 7.79
N ILE A 116 18.06 13.46 7.23
CA ILE A 116 19.40 12.97 6.88
C ILE A 116 19.71 13.36 5.44
N LYS A 117 20.81 14.06 5.23
CA LYS A 117 21.32 14.39 3.88
C LYS A 117 22.36 13.36 3.47
N CYS A 118 22.12 12.68 2.35
CA CYS A 118 23.09 11.74 1.80
C CYS A 118 24.35 12.49 1.35
N VAL A 119 25.51 11.93 1.65
CA VAL A 119 26.81 12.45 1.19
C VAL A 119 27.46 11.56 0.12
N HIS A 120 26.66 10.68 -0.50
CA HIS A 120 27.09 9.73 -1.53
C HIS A 120 28.34 8.90 -1.13
N CYS A 121 28.39 8.45 0.13
CA CYS A 121 29.51 7.65 0.65
C CYS A 121 29.64 6.24 0.04
N LYS A 122 28.69 5.82 -0.82
CA LYS A 122 28.64 4.51 -1.51
C LYS A 122 28.57 3.27 -0.62
N LYS A 123 28.44 3.42 0.71
CA LYS A 123 28.31 2.29 1.66
C LYS A 123 26.91 1.65 1.70
N CYS A 124 25.91 2.30 1.13
CA CYS A 124 24.51 1.86 1.15
C CYS A 124 23.79 2.24 -0.15
N PRO A 125 22.64 1.62 -0.48
CA PRO A 125 21.95 1.85 -1.75
C PRO A 125 21.33 3.25 -1.89
N LEU A 126 21.21 4.02 -0.80
CA LEU A 126 20.53 5.32 -0.78
C LEU A 126 21.07 6.30 -1.83
N GLY A 127 22.40 6.34 -2.05
CA GLY A 127 23.01 7.23 -3.03
C GLY A 127 22.55 6.95 -4.47
N ASP A 128 22.45 5.68 -4.84
CA ASP A 128 21.97 5.23 -6.15
C ASP A 128 20.47 5.54 -6.32
N LEU A 129 19.68 5.30 -5.28
CA LEU A 129 18.23 5.56 -5.30
C LEU A 129 17.91 7.06 -5.40
N ILE A 130 18.67 7.91 -4.71
CA ILE A 130 18.54 9.37 -4.81
C ILE A 130 18.83 9.82 -6.24
N LYS A 131 19.95 9.36 -6.81
CA LYS A 131 20.33 9.69 -8.18
C LYS A 131 19.26 9.26 -9.19
N ALA A 132 18.74 8.05 -9.05
CA ALA A 132 17.66 7.56 -9.92
C ALA A 132 16.37 8.38 -9.79
N GLY A 133 16.03 8.85 -8.58
CA GLY A 133 14.90 9.75 -8.37
C GLY A 133 15.08 11.11 -9.06
N GLU A 134 16.28 11.70 -8.92
CA GLU A 134 16.64 12.96 -9.58
C GLU A 134 16.58 12.84 -11.11
N GLU A 135 17.16 11.77 -11.67
CA GLU A 135 17.12 11.46 -13.11
C GLU A 135 15.69 11.28 -13.64
N CYS A 136 14.74 10.89 -12.78
CA CYS A 136 13.32 10.76 -13.13
C CYS A 136 12.46 12.01 -12.90
N GLY A 137 13.06 13.13 -12.48
CA GLY A 137 12.34 14.39 -12.26
C GLY A 137 11.53 14.45 -10.96
N TYR A 138 11.92 13.67 -9.94
CA TYR A 138 11.38 13.84 -8.59
C TYR A 138 11.87 15.17 -8.00
N ILE A 139 10.98 15.99 -7.45
CA ILE A 139 11.31 17.36 -7.02
C ILE A 139 12.17 17.39 -5.74
N ALA A 140 12.15 16.31 -4.97
CA ALA A 140 12.95 16.14 -3.76
C ALA A 140 13.01 14.66 -3.34
N THR A 141 14.11 14.30 -2.69
CA THR A 141 14.27 13.01 -2.00
C THR A 141 14.54 13.25 -0.52
N TYR A 142 13.83 12.54 0.36
CA TYR A 142 14.00 12.66 1.81
C TYR A 142 14.35 11.31 2.43
N ILE A 143 15.41 11.29 3.25
CA ILE A 143 15.73 10.15 4.10
C ILE A 143 15.10 10.38 5.47
N VAL A 144 14.11 9.56 5.79
CA VAL A 144 13.22 9.79 6.93
C VAL A 144 13.61 8.89 8.12
N PRO A 145 13.87 9.48 9.32
CA PRO A 145 14.14 8.73 10.55
C PRO A 145 12.89 8.11 11.18
N GLY A 146 11.71 8.65 10.89
CA GLY A 146 10.45 8.14 11.43
C GLY A 146 9.22 8.92 10.97
N SER A 147 8.05 8.43 11.33
CA SER A 147 6.74 8.90 10.84
C SER A 147 6.43 10.37 11.17
N THR A 148 6.98 10.93 12.26
CA THR A 148 6.79 12.35 12.63
C THR A 148 7.33 13.31 11.57
N PHE A 149 8.44 12.95 10.90
CA PHE A 149 9.06 13.78 9.88
C PHE A 149 8.20 13.90 8.61
N MET A 150 7.48 12.82 8.27
CA MET A 150 6.56 12.78 7.13
C MET A 150 5.52 13.91 7.19
N LYS A 151 4.93 14.16 8.37
CA LYS A 151 3.90 15.20 8.54
C LYS A 151 4.40 16.61 8.26
N ARG A 152 5.69 16.88 8.48
CA ARG A 152 6.30 18.18 8.20
C ARG A 152 6.58 18.32 6.70
N LEU A 153 7.17 17.30 6.09
CA LEU A 153 7.44 17.20 4.66
C LEU A 153 6.17 17.45 3.83
N LEU A 154 5.05 16.83 4.19
CA LEU A 154 3.78 17.00 3.49
C LEU A 154 3.27 18.45 3.50
N ARG A 155 3.51 19.18 4.60
CA ARG A 155 3.09 20.59 4.74
C ARG A 155 3.96 21.54 3.95
N GLU A 156 5.27 21.33 3.98
CA GLU A 156 6.26 22.21 3.37
C GLU A 156 6.38 21.97 1.86
N CYS A 157 6.51 20.71 1.44
CA CYS A 157 6.77 20.35 0.05
C CYS A 157 5.50 20.29 -0.81
N LYS A 158 4.34 20.00 -0.19
CA LYS A 158 3.03 19.84 -0.85
C LYS A 158 3.13 18.98 -2.12
N PRO A 159 3.56 17.70 -2.00
CA PRO A 159 3.66 16.82 -3.15
C PRO A 159 2.28 16.46 -3.71
N ASP A 160 2.20 16.25 -5.03
CA ASP A 160 1.02 15.69 -5.69
C ASP A 160 1.19 14.19 -6.01
N GLY A 161 2.31 13.59 -5.61
CA GLY A 161 2.61 12.17 -5.70
C GLY A 161 3.77 11.79 -4.78
N ILE A 162 3.69 10.62 -4.15
CA ILE A 162 4.74 10.12 -3.25
C ILE A 162 5.17 8.72 -3.66
N PHE A 163 6.48 8.52 -3.77
CA PHE A 163 7.07 7.19 -3.84
C PHE A 163 7.78 6.92 -2.51
N ALA A 164 7.48 5.80 -1.85
CA ALA A 164 8.06 5.46 -0.57
C ALA A 164 8.70 4.07 -0.58
N VAL A 165 9.80 3.92 0.15
CA VAL A 165 10.40 2.63 0.49
C VAL A 165 10.37 2.50 2.01
N ALA A 166 9.83 1.40 2.54
CA ALA A 166 9.78 1.16 3.99
C ALA A 166 9.43 -0.31 4.31
N CYS A 167 9.51 -0.68 5.59
CA CYS A 167 9.01 -1.96 6.08
C CYS A 167 7.47 -2.01 6.01
N HIS A 168 6.89 -3.19 6.21
CA HIS A 168 5.46 -3.45 6.08
C HIS A 168 4.58 -2.46 6.85
N ILE A 169 4.86 -2.28 8.15
CA ILE A 169 4.04 -1.44 9.03
C ILE A 169 4.18 0.03 8.66
N ASP A 170 5.42 0.53 8.53
CA ASP A 170 5.67 1.94 8.23
C ASP A 170 5.16 2.33 6.84
N LEU A 171 5.34 1.46 5.85
CA LEU A 171 4.85 1.70 4.49
C LEU A 171 3.32 1.74 4.48
N PHE A 172 2.65 0.77 5.11
CA PHE A 172 1.19 0.77 5.20
C PHE A 172 0.65 2.01 5.93
N MET A 173 1.19 2.35 7.10
CA MET A 173 0.75 3.50 7.87
C MET A 173 0.99 4.81 7.12
N GLY A 174 2.12 4.92 6.43
CA GLY A 174 2.43 6.04 5.54
C GLY A 174 1.42 6.15 4.40
N MET A 175 1.19 5.06 3.66
CA MET A 175 0.23 5.00 2.55
C MET A 175 -1.20 5.33 2.99
N ASN A 176 -1.64 4.77 4.12
CA ASN A 176 -2.95 5.06 4.73
C ASN A 176 -3.09 6.55 5.06
N GLY A 177 -2.07 7.13 5.69
CA GLY A 177 -2.05 8.53 6.07
C GLY A 177 -2.12 9.48 4.87
N VAL A 178 -1.31 9.26 3.84
CA VAL A 178 -1.31 10.11 2.63
C VAL A 178 -2.52 9.86 1.75
N SER A 179 -3.05 8.63 1.72
CA SER A 179 -4.28 8.28 1.00
C SER A 179 -5.48 9.07 1.53
N LYS A 180 -5.58 9.26 2.85
CA LYS A 180 -6.61 10.11 3.48
C LYS A 180 -6.52 11.58 3.06
N LEU A 181 -5.34 12.04 2.67
CA LEU A 181 -5.13 13.39 2.11
C LEU A 181 -5.39 13.45 0.60
N GLY A 182 -5.78 12.34 -0.02
CA GLY A 182 -6.03 12.25 -1.46
C GLY A 182 -4.77 12.21 -2.32
N ILE A 183 -3.58 12.12 -1.71
CA ILE A 183 -2.30 12.13 -2.42
C ILE A 183 -2.01 10.73 -2.98
N PRO A 184 -1.80 10.58 -4.31
CA PRO A 184 -1.37 9.33 -4.90
C PRO A 184 -0.03 8.84 -4.34
N VAL A 185 0.03 7.56 -3.99
CA VAL A 185 1.21 6.95 -3.38
C VAL A 185 1.57 5.63 -4.06
N GLN A 186 2.87 5.41 -4.26
CA GLN A 186 3.46 4.13 -4.62
C GLN A 186 4.49 3.72 -3.57
N GLY A 187 4.63 2.42 -3.36
CA GLY A 187 5.42 1.83 -2.30
C GLY A 187 6.22 0.61 -2.78
N VAL A 188 7.45 0.48 -2.28
CA VAL A 188 8.25 -0.75 -2.36
C VAL A 188 8.64 -1.19 -0.97
N LEU A 189 8.42 -2.48 -0.69
CA LEU A 189 8.76 -3.10 0.59
C LEU A 189 10.27 -3.37 0.66
N LEU A 190 10.80 -3.33 1.88
CA LEU A 190 12.12 -3.87 2.17
C LEU A 190 12.09 -5.41 2.06
N LEU A 191 13.17 -6.00 1.56
CA LEU A 191 13.38 -7.45 1.53
C LEU A 191 13.63 -8.00 2.94
N LYS A 192 14.29 -7.20 3.78
CA LYS A 192 14.58 -7.53 5.17
C LYS A 192 14.24 -6.34 6.06
N ASP A 193 13.27 -6.56 6.93
CA ASP A 193 12.86 -5.60 7.95
C ASP A 193 13.82 -5.61 9.16
N GLY A 194 13.90 -4.47 9.85
CA GLY A 194 14.76 -4.26 11.01
C GLY A 194 15.09 -2.79 11.21
N CYS A 195 15.68 -2.46 12.37
CA CYS A 195 16.13 -1.08 12.65
C CYS A 195 17.53 -0.79 12.07
N VAL A 196 18.29 -1.83 11.70
CA VAL A 196 19.69 -1.73 11.24
C VAL A 196 19.94 -2.76 10.13
N CYS A 197 20.74 -2.40 9.12
CA CYS A 197 21.12 -3.29 8.00
C CYS A 197 19.93 -3.94 7.30
N THR A 198 18.90 -3.14 7.03
CA THR A 198 17.78 -3.56 6.17
C THR A 198 18.24 -3.69 4.73
N MET A 199 17.52 -4.50 3.96
CA MET A 199 17.83 -4.74 2.54
C MET A 199 16.63 -4.37 1.69
N VAL A 200 16.91 -3.85 0.50
CA VAL A 200 15.91 -3.55 -0.52
C VAL A 200 16.40 -4.11 -1.84
N ASP A 201 15.46 -4.58 -2.67
CA ASP A 201 15.75 -4.86 -4.08
C ASP A 201 15.95 -3.52 -4.80
N LYS A 202 17.23 -3.13 -4.95
CA LYS A 202 17.60 -1.85 -5.54
C LYS A 202 17.12 -1.76 -6.98
N GLU A 203 17.22 -2.86 -7.72
CA GLU A 203 16.84 -2.99 -9.11
C GLU A 203 15.32 -2.83 -9.27
N GLU A 204 14.51 -3.40 -8.38
CA GLU A 204 13.05 -3.20 -8.36
C GLU A 204 12.69 -1.74 -8.12
N VAL A 205 13.31 -1.09 -7.13
CA VAL A 205 13.05 0.33 -6.83
C VAL A 205 13.40 1.19 -8.04
N ILE A 206 14.59 1.03 -8.61
CA ILE A 206 15.03 1.79 -9.78
C ILE A 206 14.10 1.56 -10.97
N ARG A 207 13.67 0.31 -11.21
CA ARG A 207 12.71 0.00 -12.27
C ARG A 207 11.39 0.75 -12.08
N LYS A 208 10.81 0.73 -10.88
CA LYS A 208 9.56 1.44 -10.57
C LYS A 208 9.72 2.96 -10.60
N LEU A 209 10.88 3.49 -10.22
CA LEU A 209 11.20 4.91 -10.42
C LEU A 209 11.18 5.26 -11.91
N LYS A 210 11.88 4.50 -12.74
CA LYS A 210 11.92 4.69 -14.21
C LYS A 210 10.55 4.61 -14.87
N GLU A 211 9.69 3.68 -14.45
CA GLU A 211 8.30 3.57 -14.92
C GLU A 211 7.46 4.80 -14.59
N SER A 212 7.86 5.56 -13.56
CA SER A 212 7.14 6.74 -13.07
C SER A 212 7.87 8.05 -13.30
N CYS A 213 8.96 8.04 -14.09
CA CYS A 213 9.64 9.25 -14.54
C CYS A 213 8.61 10.26 -15.09
N ASN A 214 8.81 11.53 -14.76
CA ASN A 214 8.04 12.59 -15.39
C ASN A 214 8.36 12.60 -16.88
N LYS A 215 7.36 12.34 -17.73
CA LYS A 215 7.51 12.57 -19.16
C LYS A 215 7.69 14.07 -19.34
N GLU A 216 8.88 14.50 -19.75
CA GLU A 216 9.08 15.87 -20.17
C GLU A 216 8.07 16.17 -21.28
N ASN A 217 7.40 17.33 -21.18
CA ASN A 217 6.48 17.79 -22.21
C ASN A 217 7.28 17.88 -23.52
N SER A 218 6.91 17.03 -24.50
CA SER A 218 7.22 17.29 -25.91
C SER A 218 6.32 18.40 -26.40
#